data_AF-A0A7C7QF13-F1
#
_entry.id   AF-A0A7C7QF13-F1
#
_cell.length_a   1.000
_cell.length_b   1.000
_cell.length_c   1.000
_cell.angle_alpha   90.00
_cell.angle_beta   90.00
_cell.angle_gamma   90.00
#
_symmetry.space_group_name_H-M   'P 1'
#
loop_
_entity.id
_entity.type
_entity.pdbx_description
1 polymer ?
#
loop_
_entity_poly.entity_id
_entity_poly.type
_entity_poly.pdbx_seq_one_letter_code
_entity_poly.pdbx_strand_id
1 'polypeptide(L)'
;KPAEPGKPELKLDRFALTDGARIRFRDNRVKPAVKVNLDLRAAELRDIDTRNPNKQARVDFVATINEFTYLKVQGKASNFGPKLNLILTSKLENLELPPYSPYAAEFGGVYLDSGQFSTDVEVKAQQGVLDGAIKLIVNGLDFKPLSEADAKRLSETAGMPIETAARLLQDAQGNIKLDLPVSGTVSRPKVDIGSAIRRAVGNTLKAVFPPTMIGSMLASTARQSALPTFNPVLFPAGSSELDAVARHYLDELATLLQERPRLSLDVCGRATPEDFAAITLIRIELPADPKPDLIAQRQRLLQTHGPKLRDLAIERTRVVRRYLISEKGLKASQVGECRPVFHPDDSGPPRVEVSL
;
A
#
# COMPACT_ATOMS: atom_id res chain seq x y z
N LYS A 1 -23.94 -17.25 44.85
CA LYS A 1 -23.61 -17.09 43.41
C LYS A 1 -23.14 -15.65 43.24
N PRO A 2 -21.89 -15.38 42.83
CA PRO A 2 -21.46 -14.00 42.60
C PRO A 2 -22.35 -13.41 41.50
N ALA A 3 -22.82 -12.18 41.68
CA ALA A 3 -23.59 -11.47 40.67
C ALA A 3 -22.72 -11.31 39.41
N GLU A 4 -23.27 -11.68 38.26
CA GLU A 4 -22.64 -11.38 36.97
C GLU A 4 -22.42 -9.86 36.90
N PRO A 5 -21.19 -9.38 36.62
CA PRO A 5 -20.96 -7.94 36.52
C PRO A 5 -21.94 -7.33 35.52
N GLY A 6 -22.70 -6.32 35.95
CA GLY A 6 -23.62 -5.60 35.08
C GLY A 6 -22.89 -5.09 33.84
N LYS A 7 -23.57 -5.10 32.68
CA LYS A 7 -22.97 -4.58 31.45
C LYS A 7 -22.57 -3.12 31.67
N PRO A 8 -21.34 -2.71 31.30
CA PRO A 8 -20.91 -1.33 31.48
C PRO A 8 -21.84 -0.38 30.71
N GLU A 9 -22.37 0.61 31.42
CA GLU A 9 -23.19 1.67 30.84
C GLU A 9 -22.29 2.82 30.38
N LEU A 10 -22.49 3.28 29.13
CA LEU A 10 -21.76 4.38 28.52
C LEU A 10 -22.76 5.28 27.79
N LYS A 11 -22.72 6.57 28.11
CA LYS A 11 -23.40 7.62 27.36
C LYS A 11 -22.37 8.65 26.92
N LEU A 12 -22.35 8.94 25.62
CA LEU A 12 -21.52 9.99 25.03
C LEU A 12 -22.34 10.71 23.97
N ASP A 13 -22.65 11.99 24.25
CA ASP A 13 -23.47 12.79 23.35
C ASP A 13 -22.67 13.21 22.10
N ARG A 14 -21.42 13.66 22.30
CA ARG A 14 -20.52 14.05 21.22
C ARG A 14 -19.07 13.90 21.63
N PHE A 15 -18.27 13.33 20.74
CA PHE A 15 -16.82 13.41 20.73
C PHE A 15 -16.41 13.93 19.35
N ALA A 16 -15.55 14.93 19.31
CA ALA A 16 -15.06 15.49 18.07
C ALA A 16 -13.59 15.89 18.19
N LEU A 17 -12.81 15.63 17.15
CA LEU A 17 -11.50 16.26 16.95
C LEU A 17 -11.67 17.40 15.94
N THR A 18 -11.02 18.53 16.21
CA THR A 18 -11.05 19.70 15.33
C THR A 18 -10.24 19.47 14.05
N ASP A 19 -10.55 20.22 13.00
CA ASP A 19 -9.74 20.24 11.77
C ASP A 19 -8.28 20.54 12.10
N GLY A 20 -7.37 19.84 11.41
CA GLY A 20 -5.92 19.92 11.65
C GLY A 20 -5.40 19.03 12.78
N ALA A 21 -6.26 18.27 13.47
CA ALA A 21 -5.80 17.24 14.39
C ALA A 21 -4.95 16.18 13.64
N ARG A 22 -3.88 15.70 14.29
CA ARG A 22 -2.97 14.70 13.72
C ARG A 22 -2.81 13.52 14.64
N ILE A 23 -2.96 12.31 14.11
CA ILE A 23 -2.66 11.06 14.82
C ILE A 23 -1.44 10.42 14.16
N ARG A 24 -0.45 10.05 14.99
CA ARG A 24 0.73 9.31 14.54
C ARG A 24 0.71 7.94 15.19
N PHE A 25 0.59 6.91 14.36
CA PHE A 25 0.60 5.52 14.77
C PHE A 25 1.91 4.87 14.36
N ARG A 26 2.44 4.01 15.24
CA ARG A 26 3.63 3.23 14.99
C ARG A 26 3.46 1.83 15.55
N ASP A 27 3.53 0.84 14.69
CA ASP A 27 3.53 -0.57 15.08
C ASP A 27 4.94 -1.14 15.03
N ASN A 28 5.48 -1.49 16.21
CA ASN A 28 6.80 -2.11 16.34
C ASN A 28 6.74 -3.65 16.42
N ARG A 29 5.56 -4.26 16.27
CA ARG A 29 5.40 -5.74 16.29
C ARG A 29 5.88 -6.39 15.00
N VAL A 30 5.79 -5.65 13.89
CA VAL A 30 6.32 -6.05 12.58
C VAL A 30 7.62 -5.33 12.27
N LYS A 31 8.44 -5.91 11.38
CA LYS A 31 9.74 -5.36 10.99
C LYS A 31 9.83 -5.18 9.46
N PRO A 32 10.24 -3.99 8.95
CA PRO A 32 10.39 -2.74 9.69
C PRO A 32 9.07 -2.28 10.34
N ALA A 33 9.17 -1.39 11.33
CA ALA A 33 8.01 -0.85 12.02
C ALA A 33 7.13 -0.06 11.04
N VAL A 34 5.83 -0.34 11.02
CA VAL A 34 4.87 0.39 10.19
C VAL A 34 4.55 1.72 10.87
N LYS A 35 4.67 2.82 10.11
CA LYS A 35 4.36 4.18 10.56
C LYS A 35 3.18 4.71 9.74
N VAL A 36 2.18 5.26 10.42
CA VAL A 36 0.99 5.83 9.77
C VAL A 36 0.72 7.20 10.36
N ASN A 37 0.66 8.21 9.51
CA ASN A 37 0.25 9.57 9.88
C ASN A 37 -1.16 9.80 9.34
N LEU A 38 -2.05 10.29 10.20
CA LEU A 38 -3.43 10.64 9.87
C LEU A 38 -3.61 12.14 10.11
N ASP A 39 -3.89 12.88 9.06
CA ASP A 39 -4.32 14.28 9.14
C ASP A 39 -5.85 14.32 9.05
N LEU A 40 -6.50 14.70 10.15
CA LEU A 40 -7.94 14.64 10.30
C LEU A 40 -8.59 15.92 9.76
N ARG A 41 -9.57 15.75 8.88
CA ARG A 41 -10.46 16.82 8.39
C ARG A 41 -11.78 16.84 9.13
N ALA A 42 -12.28 15.65 9.45
CA ALA A 42 -13.44 15.45 10.32
C ALA A 42 -13.23 14.19 11.14
N ALA A 43 -13.54 14.23 12.42
CA ALA A 43 -13.65 13.03 13.23
C ALA A 43 -14.66 13.29 14.34
N GLU A 44 -15.88 12.83 14.12
CA GLU A 44 -17.01 13.05 15.00
C GLU A 44 -17.72 11.73 15.31
N LEU A 45 -18.04 11.54 16.58
CA LEU A 45 -18.81 10.43 17.10
C LEU A 45 -19.93 11.02 17.95
N ARG A 46 -21.18 10.65 17.68
CA ARG A 46 -22.35 11.23 18.33
C ARG A 46 -23.29 10.16 18.85
N ASP A 47 -24.08 10.53 19.85
CA ASP A 47 -25.27 9.80 20.27
C ASP A 47 -25.01 8.34 20.71
N ILE A 48 -23.83 8.05 21.29
CA ILE A 48 -23.58 6.74 21.89
C ILE A 48 -24.38 6.64 23.20
N ASP A 49 -25.24 5.65 23.28
CA ASP A 49 -25.93 5.31 24.52
C ASP A 49 -26.13 3.79 24.59
N THR A 50 -25.33 3.09 25.42
CA THR A 50 -25.45 1.64 25.58
C THR A 50 -26.67 1.23 26.41
N ARG A 51 -27.36 2.18 27.06
CA ARG A 51 -28.57 1.94 27.85
C ARG A 51 -29.82 1.95 26.98
N ASN A 52 -29.77 2.58 25.81
CA ASN A 52 -30.87 2.65 24.86
C ASN A 52 -30.55 1.89 23.56
N PRO A 53 -31.03 0.64 23.39
CA PRO A 53 -30.72 -0.16 22.21
C PRO A 53 -31.27 0.42 20.90
N ASN A 54 -32.23 1.35 20.97
CA ASN A 54 -32.84 1.98 19.80
C ASN A 54 -32.16 3.31 19.42
N LYS A 55 -31.32 3.88 20.29
CA LYS A 55 -30.59 5.11 19.98
C LYS A 55 -29.50 4.80 18.96
N GLN A 56 -29.50 5.56 17.86
CA GLN A 56 -28.49 5.43 16.82
C GLN A 56 -27.32 6.37 17.10
N ALA A 57 -26.16 5.80 17.38
CA ALA A 57 -24.91 6.52 17.32
C ALA A 57 -24.52 6.77 15.86
N ARG A 58 -23.77 7.84 15.62
CA ARG A 58 -23.26 8.21 14.30
C ARG A 58 -21.77 8.44 14.34
N VAL A 59 -21.09 8.05 13.27
CA VAL A 59 -19.67 8.33 13.04
C VAL A 59 -19.50 9.03 11.70
N ASP A 60 -18.69 10.09 11.69
CA ASP A 60 -18.17 10.71 10.48
C ASP A 60 -16.67 10.94 10.68
N PHE A 61 -15.86 10.30 9.84
CA PHE A 61 -14.42 10.34 9.91
C PHE A 61 -13.85 10.57 8.52
N VAL A 62 -13.12 11.65 8.35
CA VAL A 62 -12.42 12.02 7.12
C VAL A 62 -10.98 12.33 7.48
N ALA A 63 -10.06 11.61 6.87
CA ALA A 63 -8.64 11.79 7.10
C ALA A 63 -7.83 11.61 5.81
N THR A 64 -6.65 12.21 5.80
CA THR A 64 -5.61 11.92 4.83
C THR A 64 -4.55 11.06 5.51
N ILE A 65 -4.25 9.89 4.93
CA ILE A 65 -3.21 8.98 5.41
C ILE A 65 -1.92 9.26 4.64
N ASN A 66 -0.81 9.46 5.33
CA ASN A 66 0.51 9.62 4.74
C ASN A 66 0.54 10.59 3.54
N GLU A 67 -0.18 11.73 3.66
CA GLU A 67 -0.26 12.86 2.72
C GLU A 67 -1.17 12.70 1.49
N PHE A 68 -1.26 11.51 0.88
CA PHE A 68 -1.94 11.37 -0.43
C PHE A 68 -3.06 10.33 -0.47
N THR A 69 -3.26 9.57 0.60
CA THR A 69 -4.34 8.60 0.68
C THR A 69 -5.56 9.22 1.32
N TYR A 70 -6.70 9.20 0.64
CA TYR A 70 -7.96 9.70 1.19
C TYR A 70 -8.71 8.59 1.93
N LEU A 71 -9.19 8.86 3.13
CA LEU A 71 -10.07 7.97 3.90
C LEU A 71 -11.32 8.72 4.33
N LYS A 72 -12.48 8.14 4.04
CA LYS A 72 -13.79 8.55 4.57
C LYS A 72 -14.51 7.35 5.15
N VAL A 73 -15.00 7.47 6.38
CA VAL A 73 -15.85 6.48 7.04
C VAL A 73 -17.08 7.18 7.57
N GLN A 74 -18.26 6.71 7.17
CA GLN A 74 -19.52 7.22 7.66
C GLN A 74 -20.42 6.06 8.08
N GLY A 75 -21.11 6.21 9.20
CA GLY A 75 -21.99 5.14 9.64
C GLY A 75 -22.90 5.50 10.77
N LYS A 76 -23.83 4.58 11.01
CA LYS A 76 -24.74 4.61 12.15
C LYS A 76 -24.88 3.22 12.75
N ALA A 77 -24.93 3.18 14.07
CA ALA A 77 -25.03 1.93 14.83
C ALA A 77 -26.03 2.06 15.98
N SER A 78 -26.75 0.99 16.27
CA SER A 78 -27.59 0.88 17.47
C SER A 78 -27.55 -0.56 18.02
N ASN A 79 -28.11 -0.77 19.20
CA ASN A 79 -28.15 -2.08 19.85
C ASN A 79 -26.76 -2.70 20.05
N PHE A 80 -25.83 -1.92 20.59
CA PHE A 80 -24.44 -2.31 20.80
C PHE A 80 -24.32 -3.67 21.50
N GLY A 81 -23.49 -4.56 20.92
CA GLY A 81 -23.32 -5.94 21.37
C GLY A 81 -23.52 -6.95 20.23
N PRO A 82 -23.80 -8.23 20.54
CA PRO A 82 -23.90 -9.28 19.52
C PRO A 82 -25.03 -9.08 18.49
N LYS A 83 -26.06 -8.29 18.82
CA LYS A 83 -27.20 -7.98 17.95
C LYS A 83 -27.14 -6.57 17.33
N LEU A 84 -25.94 -6.01 17.20
CA LEU A 84 -25.69 -4.69 16.61
C LEU A 84 -26.46 -4.51 15.30
N ASN A 85 -27.15 -3.38 15.19
CA ASN A 85 -27.60 -2.87 13.91
C ASN A 85 -26.57 -1.87 13.41
N LEU A 86 -26.15 -1.97 12.16
CA LEU A 86 -25.09 -1.15 11.58
C LEU A 86 -25.47 -0.78 10.15
N ILE A 87 -25.19 0.45 9.74
CA ILE A 87 -25.01 0.82 8.33
C ILE A 87 -23.70 1.59 8.29
N LEU A 88 -22.73 1.09 7.54
CA LEU A 88 -21.39 1.66 7.45
C LEU A 88 -20.98 1.73 5.99
N THR A 89 -20.52 2.90 5.58
CA THR A 89 -19.81 3.09 4.32
C THR A 89 -18.38 3.55 4.61
N SER A 90 -17.43 3.06 3.83
CA SER A 90 -16.05 3.51 3.88
C SER A 90 -15.50 3.63 2.47
N LYS A 91 -14.77 4.72 2.21
CA LYS A 91 -14.05 4.95 0.97
C LYS A 91 -12.60 5.21 1.30
N LEU A 92 -11.72 4.44 0.70
CA LEU A 92 -10.27 4.62 0.79
C LEU A 92 -9.72 4.73 -0.64
N GLU A 93 -8.94 5.76 -0.91
CA GLU A 93 -8.37 6.00 -2.24
C GLU A 93 -6.86 6.17 -2.14
N ASN A 94 -6.14 5.46 -3.02
CA ASN A 94 -4.69 5.58 -3.21
C ASN A 94 -3.89 5.27 -1.94
N LEU A 95 -4.23 4.18 -1.23
CA LEU A 95 -3.38 3.65 -0.16
C LEU A 95 -2.15 3.01 -0.77
N GLU A 96 -0.99 3.56 -0.47
CA GLU A 96 0.28 2.95 -0.90
C GLU A 96 0.53 1.65 -0.16
N LEU A 97 0.84 0.59 -0.90
CA LEU A 97 1.06 -0.74 -0.34
C LEU A 97 2.46 -0.95 0.27
N PRO A 98 3.57 -0.41 -0.27
CA PRO A 98 4.90 -0.69 0.28
C PRO A 98 5.09 -0.38 1.77
N PRO A 99 4.55 0.73 2.33
CA PRO A 99 4.63 1.00 3.77
C PRO A 99 4.00 -0.09 4.66
N TYR A 100 3.05 -0.86 4.13
CA TYR A 100 2.34 -1.94 4.83
C TYR A 100 2.86 -3.33 4.47
N SER A 101 3.89 -3.43 3.63
CA SER A 101 4.55 -4.69 3.30
C SER A 101 4.97 -5.53 4.51
N PRO A 102 5.35 -4.98 5.70
CA PRO A 102 5.63 -5.81 6.87
C PRO A 102 4.44 -6.67 7.33
N TYR A 103 3.20 -6.20 7.15
CA TYR A 103 2.01 -7.02 7.42
C TYR A 103 1.78 -8.09 6.35
N ALA A 104 2.01 -7.74 5.08
CA ALA A 104 1.91 -8.70 3.98
C ALA A 104 2.98 -9.82 4.11
N ALA A 105 4.15 -9.49 4.65
CA ALA A 105 5.19 -10.45 4.94
C ALA A 105 4.74 -11.41 6.06
N GLU A 106 4.28 -10.86 7.18
CA GLU A 106 3.86 -11.64 8.36
C GLU A 106 2.69 -12.60 8.07
N PHE A 107 1.64 -12.12 7.39
CA PHE A 107 0.41 -12.89 7.21
C PHE A 107 0.26 -13.52 5.82
N GLY A 108 0.88 -12.90 4.81
CA GLY A 108 0.77 -13.30 3.40
C GLY A 108 1.98 -14.07 2.89
N GLY A 109 3.16 -13.93 3.51
CA GLY A 109 4.40 -14.50 2.97
C GLY A 109 4.88 -13.81 1.71
N VAL A 110 4.59 -12.51 1.55
CA VAL A 110 5.05 -11.70 0.40
C VAL A 110 5.59 -10.33 0.84
N TYR A 111 6.56 -9.81 0.09
CA TYR A 111 6.90 -8.39 0.11
C TYR A 111 6.13 -7.66 -0.99
N LEU A 112 5.52 -6.53 -0.65
CA LEU A 112 4.89 -5.62 -1.61
C LEU A 112 5.94 -4.62 -2.05
N ASP A 113 6.34 -4.72 -3.31
CA ASP A 113 7.37 -3.86 -3.90
C ASP A 113 6.77 -2.59 -4.46
N SER A 114 5.56 -2.64 -5.01
CA SER A 114 4.77 -1.46 -5.40
C SER A 114 3.26 -1.73 -5.37
N GLY A 115 2.50 -0.66 -5.56
CA GLY A 115 1.07 -0.73 -5.83
C GLY A 115 0.23 0.16 -4.94
N GLN A 116 -0.93 0.55 -5.47
CA GLN A 116 -1.91 1.39 -4.80
C GLN A 116 -3.22 0.64 -4.61
N PHE A 117 -3.77 0.71 -3.41
CA PHE A 117 -5.02 0.08 -3.02
C PHE A 117 -6.11 1.14 -2.80
N SER A 118 -7.25 0.94 -3.46
CA SER A 118 -8.47 1.72 -3.23
C SER A 118 -9.62 0.77 -2.94
N THR A 119 -10.54 1.18 -2.05
CA THR A 119 -11.71 0.37 -1.74
C THR A 119 -12.93 1.21 -1.39
N ASP A 120 -14.08 0.74 -1.87
CA ASP A 120 -15.40 1.16 -1.41
C ASP A 120 -16.03 0.00 -0.62
N VAL A 121 -16.38 0.26 0.63
CA VAL A 121 -17.03 -0.70 1.52
C VAL A 121 -18.43 -0.23 1.83
N GLU A 122 -19.40 -1.11 1.64
CA GLU A 122 -20.78 -0.90 2.08
C GLU A 122 -21.23 -2.13 2.86
N VAL A 123 -21.47 -1.96 4.16
CA VAL A 123 -21.92 -3.05 5.02
C VAL A 123 -23.11 -2.62 5.87
N LYS A 124 -24.07 -3.52 6.02
CA LYS A 124 -25.20 -3.38 6.92
C LYS A 124 -25.26 -4.57 7.86
N ALA A 125 -25.66 -4.33 9.10
CA ALA A 125 -26.01 -5.39 10.03
C ALA A 125 -27.44 -5.20 10.54
N GLN A 126 -28.18 -6.29 10.61
CA GLN A 126 -29.52 -6.33 11.22
C GLN A 126 -29.55 -7.46 12.25
N GLN A 127 -29.85 -7.12 13.50
CA GLN A 127 -29.81 -8.08 14.62
C GLN A 127 -28.49 -8.86 14.70
N GLY A 128 -27.37 -8.22 14.35
CA GLY A 128 -26.03 -8.81 14.33
C GLY A 128 -25.69 -9.65 13.09
N VAL A 129 -26.61 -9.88 12.16
CA VAL A 129 -26.35 -10.54 10.88
C VAL A 129 -25.80 -9.50 9.91
N LEU A 130 -24.59 -9.75 9.38
CA LEU A 130 -23.85 -8.85 8.51
C LEU A 130 -24.07 -9.22 7.04
N ASP A 131 -24.32 -8.22 6.20
CA ASP A 131 -24.44 -8.32 4.75
C ASP A 131 -23.80 -7.09 4.11
N GLY A 132 -23.13 -7.26 2.97
CA GLY A 132 -22.48 -6.14 2.30
C GLY A 132 -21.49 -6.56 1.22
N ALA A 133 -20.76 -5.57 0.73
CA ALA A 133 -19.74 -5.74 -0.30
C ALA A 133 -18.55 -4.82 -0.06
N ILE A 134 -17.38 -5.31 -0.45
CA ILE A 134 -16.13 -4.56 -0.55
C ILE A 134 -15.73 -4.57 -2.02
N LYS A 135 -15.73 -3.41 -2.66
CA LYS A 135 -15.14 -3.22 -3.98
C LYS A 135 -13.69 -2.85 -3.79
N LEU A 136 -12.80 -3.61 -4.40
CA LEU A 136 -11.36 -3.46 -4.28
C LEU A 136 -10.79 -3.14 -5.65
N ILE A 137 -9.94 -2.13 -5.69
CA ILE A 137 -9.16 -1.76 -6.87
C ILE A 137 -7.70 -1.71 -6.44
N VAL A 138 -6.84 -2.46 -7.13
CA VAL A 138 -5.40 -2.41 -6.93
C VAL A 138 -4.72 -2.08 -8.25
N ASN A 139 -3.87 -1.05 -8.25
CA ASN A 139 -3.16 -0.57 -9.43
C ASN A 139 -1.66 -0.82 -9.24
N GLY A 140 -0.96 -1.24 -10.29
CA GLY A 140 0.50 -1.35 -10.28
C GLY A 140 1.05 -2.31 -9.22
N LEU A 141 0.33 -3.40 -8.91
CA LEU A 141 0.77 -4.36 -7.91
C LEU A 141 2.01 -5.12 -8.39
N ASP A 142 3.13 -4.93 -7.70
CA ASP A 142 4.30 -5.80 -7.77
C ASP A 142 4.63 -6.35 -6.37
N PHE A 143 4.96 -7.64 -6.33
CA PHE A 143 5.27 -8.32 -5.08
C PHE A 143 6.19 -9.52 -5.32
N LYS A 144 6.87 -9.94 -4.26
CA LYS A 144 7.73 -11.12 -4.28
C LYS A 144 7.41 -12.03 -3.10
N PRO A 145 7.27 -13.35 -3.32
CA PRO A 145 7.24 -14.30 -2.22
C PRO A 145 8.49 -14.18 -1.34
N LEU A 146 8.33 -14.37 -0.02
CA LEU A 146 9.46 -14.33 0.92
C LEU A 146 10.40 -15.53 0.79
N SER A 147 9.87 -16.65 0.29
CA SER A 147 10.57 -17.92 0.16
C SER A 147 9.94 -18.76 -0.96
N GLU A 148 10.66 -19.79 -1.42
CA GLU A 148 10.11 -20.78 -2.35
C GLU A 148 8.89 -21.51 -1.76
N ALA A 149 8.89 -21.74 -0.43
CA ALA A 149 7.77 -22.36 0.26
C ALA A 149 6.50 -21.47 0.21
N ASP A 150 6.67 -20.16 0.39
CA ASP A 150 5.58 -19.20 0.25
C ASP A 150 5.10 -19.11 -1.20
N ALA A 151 6.02 -19.07 -2.16
CA ALA A 151 5.68 -19.07 -3.58
C ALA A 151 4.82 -20.29 -3.95
N LYS A 152 5.20 -21.48 -3.46
CA LYS A 152 4.46 -22.72 -3.66
C LYS A 152 3.07 -22.67 -3.03
N ARG A 153 2.95 -22.29 -1.76
CA ARG A 153 1.66 -22.16 -1.03
C ARG A 153 0.69 -21.21 -1.74
N LEU A 154 1.20 -20.07 -2.20
CA LEU A 154 0.41 -19.08 -2.93
C LEU A 154 -0.03 -19.62 -4.30
N SER A 155 0.89 -20.30 -4.99
CA SER A 155 0.62 -20.89 -6.31
C SER A 155 -0.42 -22.01 -6.25
N GLU A 156 -0.40 -22.84 -5.20
CA GLU A 156 -1.42 -23.86 -4.95
C GLU A 156 -2.82 -23.25 -4.78
N THR A 157 -2.91 -22.10 -4.09
CA THR A 157 -4.19 -21.38 -3.89
C THR A 157 -4.73 -20.78 -5.19
N ALA A 158 -3.83 -20.25 -6.03
CA ALA A 158 -4.16 -19.65 -7.32
C ALA A 158 -4.35 -20.68 -8.45
N GLY A 159 -3.83 -21.91 -8.29
CA GLY A 159 -3.79 -22.95 -9.32
C GLY A 159 -2.72 -22.72 -10.40
N MET A 160 -1.80 -21.77 -10.20
CA MET A 160 -0.72 -21.38 -11.11
C MET A 160 0.30 -20.49 -10.36
N PRO A 161 1.49 -20.20 -10.93
CA PRO A 161 2.43 -19.25 -10.33
C PRO A 161 1.74 -17.94 -9.93
N ILE A 162 1.92 -17.51 -8.68
CA ILE A 162 1.13 -16.43 -8.09
C ILE A 162 1.32 -15.10 -8.85
N GLU A 163 2.51 -14.84 -9.36
CA GLU A 163 2.83 -13.67 -10.18
C GLU A 163 2.07 -13.69 -11.51
N THR A 164 1.89 -14.89 -12.09
CA THR A 164 1.07 -15.08 -13.29
C THR A 164 -0.41 -14.88 -12.99
N ALA A 165 -0.90 -15.38 -11.85
CA ALA A 165 -2.28 -15.15 -11.42
C ALA A 165 -2.57 -13.65 -11.24
N ALA A 166 -1.65 -12.91 -10.59
CA ALA A 166 -1.78 -11.46 -10.43
C ALA A 166 -1.82 -10.73 -11.77
N ARG A 167 -0.94 -11.08 -12.72
CA ARG A 167 -0.94 -10.50 -14.08
C ARG A 167 -2.21 -10.82 -14.87
N LEU A 168 -2.80 -12.00 -14.70
CA LEU A 168 -4.07 -12.34 -15.36
C LEU A 168 -5.25 -11.57 -14.77
N LEU A 169 -5.19 -11.16 -13.50
CA LEU A 169 -6.23 -10.34 -12.88
C LEU A 169 -6.17 -8.87 -13.31
N GLN A 170 -5.03 -8.44 -13.85
CA GLN A 170 -4.85 -7.08 -14.33
C GLN A 170 -5.62 -6.87 -15.64
N ASP A 171 -6.35 -5.77 -15.71
CA ASP A 171 -6.88 -5.27 -16.98
C ASP A 171 -5.76 -4.70 -17.86
N ALA A 172 -6.10 -4.24 -19.06
CA ALA A 172 -5.14 -3.67 -20.02
C ALA A 172 -4.43 -2.40 -19.50
N GLN A 173 -4.85 -1.86 -18.35
CA GLN A 173 -4.23 -0.73 -17.67
C GLN A 173 -3.50 -1.15 -16.39
N GLY A 174 -3.34 -2.45 -16.14
CA GLY A 174 -2.64 -2.94 -14.95
C GLY A 174 -3.47 -2.96 -13.68
N ASN A 175 -4.79 -2.74 -13.75
CA ASN A 175 -5.65 -2.67 -12.56
C ASN A 175 -6.30 -4.03 -12.27
N ILE A 176 -6.27 -4.43 -11.01
CA ILE A 176 -7.00 -5.58 -10.48
C ILE A 176 -8.27 -5.07 -9.80
N LYS A 177 -9.43 -5.55 -10.24
CA LYS A 177 -10.75 -5.18 -9.69
C LYS A 177 -11.42 -6.42 -9.11
N LEU A 178 -11.74 -6.38 -7.82
CA LEU A 178 -12.38 -7.50 -7.12
C LEU A 178 -13.61 -7.02 -6.35
N ASP A 179 -14.72 -7.73 -6.54
CA ASP A 179 -15.91 -7.58 -5.70
C ASP A 179 -15.91 -8.70 -4.66
N LEU A 180 -15.79 -8.30 -3.39
CA LEU A 180 -15.71 -9.23 -2.26
C LEU A 180 -17.02 -9.16 -1.46
N PRO A 181 -17.86 -10.19 -1.51
CA PRO A 181 -19.07 -10.23 -0.69
C PRO A 181 -18.70 -10.38 0.79
N VAL A 182 -19.44 -9.66 1.65
CA VAL A 182 -19.31 -9.70 3.10
C VAL A 182 -20.55 -10.37 3.69
N SER A 183 -20.35 -11.36 4.54
CA SER A 183 -21.44 -12.11 5.18
C SER A 183 -21.08 -12.49 6.63
N GLY A 184 -21.98 -13.19 7.31
CA GLY A 184 -21.74 -13.72 8.66
C GLY A 184 -22.37 -12.87 9.75
N THR A 185 -21.66 -12.68 10.87
CA THR A 185 -22.14 -11.85 11.98
C THR A 185 -21.18 -10.69 12.24
N VAL A 186 -21.67 -9.61 12.87
CA VAL A 186 -20.84 -8.46 13.27
C VAL A 186 -19.62 -8.85 14.12
N SER A 187 -19.74 -9.93 14.91
CA SER A 187 -18.66 -10.47 15.74
C SER A 187 -17.73 -11.43 15.00
N ARG A 188 -18.16 -11.97 13.85
CA ARG A 188 -17.43 -12.93 13.02
C ARG A 188 -17.72 -12.65 11.54
N PRO A 189 -17.26 -11.51 11.01
CA PRO A 189 -17.45 -11.18 9.60
C PRO A 189 -16.70 -12.20 8.75
N LYS A 190 -17.30 -12.57 7.61
CA LYS A 190 -16.70 -13.44 6.60
C LYS A 190 -16.57 -12.66 5.31
N VAL A 191 -15.34 -12.55 4.82
CA VAL A 191 -15.02 -11.98 3.50
C VAL A 191 -14.42 -13.07 2.65
N ASP A 192 -15.04 -13.38 1.51
CA ASP A 192 -14.61 -14.50 0.66
C ASP A 192 -13.61 -14.05 -0.41
N ILE A 193 -12.37 -13.83 0.03
CA ILE A 193 -11.28 -13.35 -0.83
C ILE A 193 -10.84 -14.43 -1.81
N GLY A 194 -10.65 -15.67 -1.33
CA GLY A 194 -10.10 -16.76 -2.13
C GLY A 194 -11.01 -17.16 -3.29
N SER A 195 -12.34 -17.23 -3.07
CA SER A 195 -13.26 -17.53 -4.17
C SER A 195 -13.42 -16.36 -5.13
N ALA A 196 -13.34 -15.11 -4.66
CA ALA A 196 -13.35 -13.94 -5.52
C ALA A 196 -12.15 -13.95 -6.47
N ILE A 197 -10.94 -14.23 -5.96
CA ILE A 197 -9.72 -14.37 -6.77
C ILE A 197 -9.88 -15.48 -7.82
N ARG A 198 -10.28 -16.71 -7.41
CA ARG A 198 -10.45 -17.83 -8.36
C ARG A 198 -11.50 -17.53 -9.43
N ARG A 199 -12.61 -16.87 -9.07
CA ARG A 199 -13.64 -16.45 -10.03
C ARG A 199 -13.10 -15.40 -11.01
N ALA A 200 -12.37 -14.41 -10.52
CA ALA A 200 -11.78 -13.37 -11.35
C ALA A 200 -10.73 -13.94 -12.32
N VAL A 201 -9.83 -14.81 -11.87
CA VAL A 201 -8.86 -15.51 -12.74
C VAL A 201 -9.60 -16.39 -13.76
N GLY A 202 -10.55 -17.21 -13.29
CA GLY A 202 -11.30 -18.12 -14.16
C GLY A 202 -12.15 -17.40 -15.22
N ASN A 203 -12.77 -16.28 -14.88
CA ASN A 203 -13.51 -15.44 -15.83
C ASN A 203 -12.57 -14.81 -16.87
N THR A 204 -11.39 -14.36 -16.44
CA THR A 204 -10.38 -13.81 -17.34
C THR A 204 -9.87 -14.87 -18.31
N LEU A 205 -9.56 -16.07 -17.82
CA LEU A 205 -9.17 -17.21 -18.68
C LEU A 205 -10.26 -17.57 -19.69
N LYS A 206 -11.54 -17.59 -19.29
CA LYS A 206 -12.66 -17.84 -20.22
C LYS A 206 -12.79 -16.76 -21.29
N ALA A 207 -12.51 -15.50 -20.95
CA ALA A 207 -12.58 -14.38 -21.88
C ALA A 207 -11.41 -14.40 -22.89
N VAL A 208 -10.21 -14.75 -22.44
CA VAL A 208 -9.01 -14.82 -23.29
C VAL A 208 -8.95 -16.12 -24.10
N PHE A 209 -9.36 -17.23 -23.50
CA PHE A 209 -9.34 -18.58 -24.08
C PHE A 209 -10.75 -19.19 -24.09
N PRO A 210 -11.65 -18.75 -24.99
CA PRO A 210 -12.95 -19.38 -25.13
C PRO A 210 -12.77 -20.88 -25.47
N PRO A 211 -13.68 -21.77 -25.04
CA PRO A 211 -13.54 -23.22 -25.24
C PRO A 211 -13.40 -23.64 -26.71
N THR A 212 -13.73 -22.76 -27.65
CA THR A 212 -13.55 -22.94 -29.11
C THR A 212 -12.11 -22.74 -29.61
N MET A 213 -11.18 -22.27 -28.78
CA MET A 213 -9.76 -22.06 -29.14
C MET A 213 -8.80 -23.11 -28.56
N ILE A 214 -9.31 -24.26 -28.11
CA ILE A 214 -8.46 -25.39 -27.67
C ILE A 214 -7.94 -26.12 -28.90
N GLY A 215 -6.95 -25.51 -29.55
CA GLY A 215 -6.29 -26.03 -30.74
C GLY A 215 -5.29 -25.00 -31.23
N SER A 216 -4.04 -25.15 -30.80
CA SER A 216 -2.88 -24.27 -31.04
C SER A 216 -2.81 -23.01 -30.16
N MET A 217 -2.02 -23.09 -29.08
CA MET A 217 -1.09 -22.04 -28.65
C MET A 217 -0.30 -22.51 -27.41
N LEU A 218 0.74 -23.29 -27.67
CA LEU A 218 1.88 -23.47 -26.76
C LEU A 218 3.15 -23.27 -27.57
N ALA A 219 3.41 -22.02 -27.95
CA ALA A 219 4.72 -21.52 -28.39
C ALA A 219 4.63 -20.00 -28.63
N SER A 220 5.02 -19.20 -27.64
CA SER A 220 5.63 -17.85 -27.82
C SER A 220 5.93 -17.28 -26.43
N THR A 221 7.19 -17.42 -26.00
CA THR A 221 8.17 -16.33 -25.90
C THR A 221 7.80 -15.22 -24.92
N ALA A 222 8.59 -15.16 -23.85
CA ALA A 222 8.75 -13.98 -23.03
C ALA A 222 9.08 -12.78 -23.93
N ARG A 223 8.11 -11.89 -24.12
CA ARG A 223 8.39 -10.51 -24.50
C ARG A 223 8.56 -9.73 -23.20
N GLN A 224 9.79 -9.65 -22.72
CA GLN A 224 10.22 -8.46 -22.00
C GLN A 224 10.13 -7.31 -22.99
N SER A 225 8.99 -6.62 -23.00
CA SER A 225 9.01 -5.25 -23.49
C SER A 225 9.80 -4.49 -22.44
N ALA A 226 11.02 -4.07 -22.76
CA ALA A 226 11.69 -3.04 -21.99
C ALA A 226 10.75 -1.83 -22.05
N LEU A 227 9.98 -1.64 -20.98
CA LEU A 227 9.25 -0.40 -20.77
C LEU A 227 10.27 0.74 -20.94
N PRO A 228 9.92 1.86 -21.59
CA PRO A 228 10.83 2.99 -21.68
C PRO A 228 11.30 3.33 -20.27
N THR A 229 12.60 3.15 -20.02
CA THR A 229 13.19 3.49 -18.73
C THR A 229 13.30 4.99 -18.66
N PHE A 230 12.55 5.61 -17.76
CA PHE A 230 12.74 7.02 -17.45
C PHE A 230 14.11 7.20 -16.80
N ASN A 231 14.72 8.35 -17.08
CA ASN A 231 15.92 8.72 -16.34
C ASN A 231 15.57 8.86 -14.85
N PRO A 232 16.47 8.44 -13.95
CA PRO A 232 16.26 8.66 -12.52
C PRO A 232 16.36 10.16 -12.19
N VAL A 233 15.65 10.58 -11.14
CA VAL A 233 15.83 11.89 -10.54
C VAL A 233 17.03 11.81 -9.60
N LEU A 234 18.10 12.53 -9.91
CA LEU A 234 19.32 12.50 -9.10
C LEU A 234 19.22 13.41 -7.89
N PHE A 235 19.90 13.03 -6.81
CA PHE A 235 19.98 13.80 -5.57
C PHE A 235 21.43 13.95 -5.12
N PRO A 236 21.79 15.08 -4.48
CA PRO A 236 23.06 15.16 -3.75
C PRO A 236 23.12 14.11 -2.63
N ALA A 237 24.31 13.55 -2.42
CA ALA A 237 24.53 12.57 -1.36
C ALA A 237 24.18 13.14 0.02
N GLY A 238 23.42 12.37 0.81
CA GLY A 238 22.93 12.76 2.13
C GLY A 238 21.77 13.78 2.12
N SER A 239 21.27 14.20 0.95
CA SER A 239 20.19 15.18 0.81
C SER A 239 18.94 14.60 0.15
N SER A 240 17.78 15.15 0.53
CA SER A 240 16.49 14.93 -0.14
C SER A 240 15.96 16.20 -0.82
N GLU A 241 16.81 17.21 -1.01
CA GLU A 241 16.44 18.46 -1.69
C GLU A 241 16.48 18.31 -3.21
N LEU A 242 15.44 18.80 -3.88
CA LEU A 242 15.39 18.87 -5.35
C LEU A 242 16.12 20.13 -5.83
N ASP A 243 17.21 19.94 -6.56
CA ASP A 243 17.90 21.01 -7.26
C ASP A 243 17.15 21.47 -8.53
N ALA A 244 17.69 22.48 -9.22
CA ALA A 244 17.07 23.03 -10.41
C ALA A 244 16.97 22.02 -11.58
N VAL A 245 17.93 21.12 -11.72
CA VAL A 245 17.96 20.10 -12.80
C VAL A 245 16.88 19.06 -12.54
N ALA A 246 16.79 18.56 -11.31
CA ALA A 246 15.76 17.62 -10.88
C ALA A 246 14.35 18.22 -11.03
N ARG A 247 14.16 19.49 -10.66
CA ARG A 247 12.86 20.18 -10.84
C ARG A 247 12.49 20.33 -12.30
N HIS A 248 13.41 20.75 -13.16
CA HIS A 248 13.15 20.84 -14.60
C HIS A 248 12.73 19.50 -15.20
N TYR A 249 13.42 18.41 -14.85
CA TYR A 249 13.05 17.08 -15.33
C TYR A 249 11.68 16.62 -14.81
N LEU A 250 11.37 16.90 -13.54
CA LEU A 250 10.05 16.63 -12.97
C LEU A 250 8.93 17.45 -13.63
N ASP A 251 9.22 18.63 -14.17
CA ASP A 251 8.26 19.45 -14.94
C ASP A 251 7.90 18.80 -16.27
N GLU A 252 8.89 18.20 -16.95
CA GLU A 252 8.68 17.45 -18.18
C GLU A 252 7.85 16.18 -17.92
N LEU A 253 8.16 15.45 -16.84
CA LEU A 253 7.36 14.29 -16.42
C LEU A 253 5.93 14.70 -16.05
N ALA A 254 5.75 15.81 -15.35
CA ALA A 254 4.43 16.32 -15.01
C ALA A 254 3.61 16.67 -16.26
N THR A 255 4.22 17.33 -17.24
CA THR A 255 3.59 17.67 -18.51
C THR A 255 3.13 16.41 -19.24
N LEU A 256 3.99 15.40 -19.34
CA LEU A 256 3.65 14.10 -19.95
C LEU A 256 2.46 13.42 -19.25
N LEU A 257 2.45 13.40 -17.91
CA LEU A 257 1.39 12.79 -17.11
C LEU A 257 0.06 13.55 -17.18
N GLN A 258 0.10 14.87 -17.37
CA GLN A 258 -1.09 15.69 -17.62
C GLN A 258 -1.68 15.41 -19.02
N GLU A 259 -0.83 15.28 -20.05
CA GLU A 259 -1.24 14.93 -21.41
C GLU A 259 -1.72 13.47 -21.53
N ARG A 260 -1.27 12.60 -20.62
CA ARG A 260 -1.63 11.17 -20.57
C ARG A 260 -2.28 10.81 -19.24
N PRO A 261 -3.56 11.18 -18.97
CA PRO A 261 -4.22 10.93 -17.69
C PRO A 261 -4.36 9.46 -17.27
N ARG A 262 -4.14 8.53 -18.21
CA ARG A 262 -4.13 7.08 -17.96
C ARG A 262 -2.75 6.52 -17.63
N LEU A 263 -1.70 7.33 -17.76
CA LEU A 263 -0.34 6.96 -17.41
C LEU A 263 -0.16 7.15 -15.90
N SER A 264 0.42 6.14 -15.26
CA SER A 264 0.90 6.18 -13.89
C SER A 264 2.41 5.92 -13.88
N LEU A 265 3.11 6.49 -12.90
CA LEU A 265 4.50 6.20 -12.62
C LEU A 265 4.66 5.74 -11.18
N ASP A 266 5.55 4.79 -10.95
CA ASP A 266 6.11 4.50 -9.64
C ASP A 266 7.41 5.27 -9.43
N VAL A 267 7.53 5.92 -8.27
CA VAL A 267 8.75 6.60 -7.87
C VAL A 267 9.42 5.90 -6.68
N CYS A 268 10.72 5.68 -6.83
CA CYS A 268 11.48 4.68 -6.09
C CYS A 268 12.77 5.26 -5.52
N GLY A 269 12.75 5.75 -4.28
CA GLY A 269 13.93 6.24 -3.59
C GLY A 269 14.99 5.16 -3.42
N ARG A 270 16.23 5.51 -3.73
CA ARG A 270 17.44 4.72 -3.51
C ARG A 270 18.41 5.54 -2.67
N ALA A 271 18.79 4.97 -1.54
CA ALA A 271 19.96 5.43 -0.81
C ALA A 271 21.14 4.52 -1.18
N THR A 272 22.33 5.10 -1.26
CA THR A 272 23.54 4.42 -1.73
C THR A 272 24.68 4.59 -0.72
N PRO A 273 25.81 3.86 -0.88
CA PRO A 273 26.98 4.06 -0.04
C PRO A 273 27.54 5.49 -0.08
N GLU A 274 27.27 6.28 -1.12
CA GLU A 274 27.62 7.71 -1.14
C GLU A 274 26.85 8.49 -0.08
N ASP A 275 25.57 8.16 0.14
CA ASP A 275 24.77 8.76 1.22
C ASP A 275 25.33 8.39 2.60
N PHE A 276 25.77 7.14 2.75
CA PHE A 276 26.44 6.72 3.97
C PHE A 276 27.68 7.56 4.24
N ALA A 277 28.53 7.75 3.24
CA ALA A 277 29.75 8.54 3.37
C ALA A 277 29.44 10.02 3.68
N ALA A 278 28.43 10.60 3.05
CA ALA A 278 28.00 11.97 3.32
C ALA A 278 27.44 12.16 4.73
N ILE A 279 26.62 11.20 5.22
CA ILE A 279 25.95 11.30 6.52
C ILE A 279 26.90 11.00 7.69
N THR A 280 27.84 10.07 7.52
CA THR A 280 28.72 9.61 8.60
C THR A 280 30.10 10.25 8.57
N LEU A 281 30.47 10.88 7.45
CA LEU A 281 31.83 11.33 7.14
C LEU A 281 32.85 10.18 7.09
N ILE A 282 32.39 8.91 7.02
CA ILE A 282 33.22 7.72 6.90
C ILE A 282 33.25 7.29 5.43
N ARG A 283 34.45 7.23 4.83
CA ARG A 283 34.66 6.65 3.50
C ARG A 283 35.26 5.26 3.63
N ILE A 284 34.62 4.28 2.99
CA ILE A 284 35.10 2.89 2.95
C ILE A 284 35.43 2.58 1.49
N GLU A 285 36.69 2.77 1.12
CA GLU A 285 37.21 2.40 -0.18
C GLU A 285 37.65 0.94 -0.15
N LEU A 286 37.08 0.13 -1.05
CA LEU A 286 37.55 -1.22 -1.25
C LEU A 286 38.70 -1.19 -2.28
N PRO A 287 39.79 -1.95 -2.06
CA PRO A 287 40.80 -2.15 -3.11
C PRO A 287 40.17 -2.87 -4.31
N ALA A 288 40.85 -2.85 -5.46
CA ALA A 288 40.33 -3.41 -6.71
C ALA A 288 39.96 -4.90 -6.64
N ASP A 289 40.64 -5.67 -5.78
CA ASP A 289 40.33 -7.07 -5.46
C ASP A 289 40.19 -7.23 -3.94
N PRO A 290 39.03 -6.87 -3.36
CA PRO A 290 38.83 -6.88 -1.93
C PRO A 290 38.64 -8.30 -1.42
N LYS A 291 39.38 -8.65 -0.37
CA LYS A 291 39.19 -9.94 0.30
C LYS A 291 37.75 -10.07 0.82
N PRO A 292 37.14 -11.28 0.80
CA PRO A 292 35.74 -11.48 1.20
C PRO A 292 35.40 -11.00 2.62
N ASP A 293 36.35 -11.07 3.55
CA ASP A 293 36.20 -10.58 4.92
C ASP A 293 36.02 -9.05 4.98
N LEU A 294 36.77 -8.30 4.16
CA LEU A 294 36.66 -6.85 4.06
C LEU A 294 35.30 -6.43 3.47
N ILE A 295 34.82 -7.15 2.45
CA ILE A 295 33.48 -6.95 1.88
C ILE A 295 32.42 -7.16 2.97
N ALA A 296 32.50 -8.26 3.72
CA ALA A 296 31.55 -8.57 4.78
C ALA A 296 31.61 -7.56 5.96
N GLN A 297 32.78 -7.00 6.27
CA GLN A 297 32.91 -5.93 7.27
C GLN A 297 32.25 -4.65 6.80
N ARG A 298 32.51 -4.22 5.57
CA ARG A 298 31.85 -3.05 4.96
C ARG A 298 30.33 -3.20 4.96
N GLN A 299 29.83 -4.35 4.51
CA GLN A 299 28.39 -4.63 4.49
C GLN A 299 27.77 -4.56 5.89
N ARG A 300 28.42 -5.12 6.92
CA ARG A 300 27.95 -5.02 8.30
C ARG A 300 27.85 -3.57 8.79
N LEU A 301 28.88 -2.76 8.54
CA LEU A 301 28.92 -1.35 8.92
C LEU A 301 27.82 -0.52 8.23
N LEU A 302 27.65 -0.74 6.93
CA LEU A 302 26.59 -0.13 6.13
C LEU A 302 25.19 -0.54 6.64
N GLN A 303 25.01 -1.82 6.97
CA GLN A 303 23.75 -2.33 7.51
C GLN A 303 23.39 -1.73 8.88
N THR A 304 24.39 -1.42 9.73
CA THR A 304 24.15 -0.70 11.00
C THR A 304 23.44 0.64 10.78
N HIS A 305 23.68 1.30 9.65
CA HIS A 305 23.07 2.59 9.29
C HIS A 305 21.88 2.44 8.34
N GLY A 306 21.53 1.21 7.95
CA GLY A 306 20.45 0.90 7.03
C GLY A 306 19.11 1.57 7.35
N PRO A 307 18.65 1.65 8.62
CA PRO A 307 17.42 2.38 8.94
C PRO A 307 17.45 3.86 8.55
N LYS A 308 18.54 4.58 8.86
CA LYS A 308 18.68 6.01 8.54
C LYS A 308 18.77 6.26 7.03
N LEU A 309 19.47 5.38 6.31
CA LEU A 309 19.60 5.45 4.86
C LEU A 309 18.27 5.13 4.16
N ARG A 310 17.51 4.16 4.67
CA ARG A 310 16.15 3.91 4.19
C ARG A 310 15.21 5.07 4.48
N ASP A 311 15.32 5.71 5.65
CA ASP A 311 14.55 6.92 5.95
C ASP A 311 14.88 8.04 4.93
N LEU A 312 16.15 8.24 4.55
CA LEU A 312 16.53 9.18 3.48
C LEU A 312 15.93 8.81 2.12
N ALA A 313 15.97 7.53 1.74
CA ALA A 313 15.33 7.05 0.50
C ALA A 313 13.82 7.31 0.51
N ILE A 314 13.14 7.09 1.64
CA ILE A 314 11.72 7.40 1.83
C ILE A 314 11.47 8.90 1.65
N GLU A 315 12.29 9.77 2.25
CA GLU A 315 12.12 11.22 2.11
C GLU A 315 12.32 11.71 0.67
N ARG A 316 13.28 11.13 -0.08
CA ARG A 316 13.44 11.45 -1.51
C ARG A 316 12.22 11.08 -2.33
N THR A 317 11.68 9.87 -2.15
CA THR A 317 10.42 9.46 -2.77
C THR A 317 9.34 10.49 -2.45
N ARG A 318 9.17 10.83 -1.17
CA ARG A 318 8.14 11.78 -0.72
C ARG A 318 8.29 13.16 -1.35
N VAL A 319 9.50 13.70 -1.42
CA VAL A 319 9.74 15.04 -2.00
C VAL A 319 9.39 15.05 -3.49
N VAL A 320 9.78 14.01 -4.25
CA VAL A 320 9.37 13.87 -5.67
C VAL A 320 7.86 13.81 -5.80
N ARG A 321 7.20 12.99 -4.97
CA ARG A 321 5.73 12.86 -4.99
C ARG A 321 5.02 14.16 -4.67
N ARG A 322 5.47 14.88 -3.63
CA ARG A 322 4.93 16.20 -3.28
C ARG A 322 5.06 17.19 -4.43
N TYR A 323 6.21 17.22 -5.08
CA TYR A 323 6.42 18.09 -6.23
C TYR A 323 5.43 17.77 -7.36
N LEU A 324 5.33 16.50 -7.76
CA LEU A 324 4.45 16.06 -8.85
C LEU A 324 2.95 16.22 -8.52
N ILE A 325 2.52 15.84 -7.32
CA ILE A 325 1.10 15.82 -6.92
C ILE A 325 0.65 17.21 -6.46
N SER A 326 1.38 17.82 -5.52
CA SER A 326 0.95 19.04 -4.84
C SER A 326 1.34 20.31 -5.60
N GLU A 327 2.57 20.38 -6.12
CA GLU A 327 3.03 21.57 -6.85
C GLU A 327 2.60 21.56 -8.33
N LYS A 328 2.58 20.39 -8.97
CA LYS A 328 2.19 20.24 -10.40
C LYS A 328 0.76 19.74 -10.63
N GLY A 329 0.01 19.46 -9.57
CA GLY A 329 -1.42 19.14 -9.65
C GLY A 329 -1.76 17.79 -10.27
N LEU A 330 -0.81 16.84 -10.31
CA LEU A 330 -1.11 15.47 -10.73
C LEU A 330 -1.98 14.75 -9.69
N LYS A 331 -2.75 13.76 -10.15
CA LYS A 331 -3.51 12.90 -9.24
C LYS A 331 -2.58 11.95 -8.51
N ALA A 332 -2.84 11.69 -7.22
CA ALA A 332 -2.10 10.69 -6.45
C ALA A 332 -2.12 9.30 -7.11
N SER A 333 -3.21 8.95 -7.80
CA SER A 333 -3.35 7.71 -8.56
C SER A 333 -2.41 7.59 -9.76
N GLN A 334 -1.78 8.68 -10.19
CA GLN A 334 -0.82 8.70 -11.30
C GLN A 334 0.64 8.65 -10.82
N VAL A 335 0.89 8.80 -9.51
CA VAL A 335 2.24 8.85 -8.94
C VAL A 335 2.27 7.96 -7.71
N GLY A 336 2.49 6.67 -7.95
CA GLY A 336 2.66 5.64 -6.93
C GLY A 336 4.05 5.67 -6.30
N GLU A 337 4.22 4.95 -5.19
CA GLU A 337 5.54 4.66 -4.66
C GLU A 337 5.86 3.18 -4.74
N CYS A 338 7.12 2.89 -5.00
CA CYS A 338 7.66 1.56 -4.74
C CYS A 338 8.46 1.57 -3.44
N ARG A 339 8.83 0.38 -2.98
CA ARG A 339 9.62 0.16 -1.79
C ARG A 339 10.96 0.92 -1.88
N PRO A 340 11.21 1.87 -0.97
CA PRO A 340 12.51 2.52 -0.90
C PRO A 340 13.52 1.54 -0.32
N VAL A 341 14.71 1.48 -0.93
CA VAL A 341 15.75 0.53 -0.55
C VAL A 341 17.08 1.22 -0.34
N PHE A 342 17.88 0.58 0.51
CA PHE A 342 19.32 0.80 0.63
C PHE A 342 19.99 -0.55 0.38
N HIS A 343 20.82 -0.64 -0.65
CA HIS A 343 21.63 -1.81 -0.93
C HIS A 343 23.12 -1.44 -0.73
N PRO A 344 23.86 -2.15 0.15
CA PRO A 344 25.28 -1.88 0.40
C PRO A 344 26.18 -1.92 -0.85
N ASP A 345 25.72 -2.62 -1.88
CA ASP A 345 26.48 -2.88 -3.11
C ASP A 345 25.95 -2.05 -4.30
N ASP A 346 24.99 -1.14 -4.09
CA ASP A 346 24.54 -0.19 -5.11
C ASP A 346 25.67 0.83 -5.37
N SER A 347 26.28 0.78 -6.55
CA SER A 347 27.34 1.70 -6.97
C SER A 347 26.82 2.91 -7.74
N GLY A 348 25.50 3.03 -7.94
CA GLY A 348 24.89 4.17 -8.60
C GLY A 348 24.83 5.41 -7.72
N PRO A 349 24.52 6.58 -8.32
CA PRO A 349 24.33 7.80 -7.56
C PRO A 349 23.04 7.72 -6.71
N PRO A 350 22.96 8.51 -5.63
CA PRO A 350 21.74 8.73 -4.88
C PRO A 350 20.62 9.25 -5.78
N ARG A 351 19.46 8.59 -5.76
CA ARG A 351 18.43 8.81 -6.80
C ARG A 351 17.01 8.43 -6.37
N VAL A 352 16.04 8.86 -7.16
CA VAL A 352 14.70 8.28 -7.26
C VAL A 352 14.57 7.68 -8.65
N GLU A 353 14.42 6.36 -8.71
CA GLU A 353 14.08 5.65 -9.96
C GLU A 353 12.63 5.94 -10.32
N VAL A 354 12.35 5.99 -11.61
CA VAL A 354 11.02 6.26 -12.16
C VAL A 354 10.68 5.14 -13.14
N SER A 355 9.57 4.46 -12.91
CA SER A 355 9.09 3.36 -13.74
C SER A 355 7.60 3.49 -14.03
N LEU A 356 7.15 2.78 -15.07
CA LEU A 356 5.73 2.65 -15.42
C LEU A 356 5.01 1.62 -14.55
#